data_AF-D5C472-F1
#
_entry.id   AF-D5C472-F1
#
_cell.length_a   1.000
_cell.length_b   1.000
_cell.length_c   1.000
_cell.angle_alpha   90.00
_cell.angle_beta   90.00
_cell.angle_gamma   90.00
#
_symmetry.space_group_name_H-M   'P 1'
#
loop_
_entity.id
_entity.type
_entity.pdbx_description
1 polymer ?
#
loop_
_entity_poly.entity_id
_entity_poly.type
_entity_poly.pdbx_seq_one_letter_code
_entity_poly.pdbx_strand_id
1 'polypeptide(L)' 'MKVIFFLSALLLTLANTTHIGKVVGISDGDTLTLLTSAKEQVKVRLAEIDTTREGATLRQPGKAGSL' A
#
# COMPACT_ATOMS: atom_id res chain seq x y z
N MET A 1 6.25 -7.88 34.09
CA MET A 1 5.72 -6.96 33.05
C MET A 1 6.76 -6.57 31.99
N LYS A 2 8.02 -6.25 32.35
CA LYS A 2 9.06 -5.85 31.38
C LYS A 2 9.43 -6.95 30.36
N VAL A 3 9.58 -8.21 30.80
CA VAL A 3 9.90 -9.34 29.92
C VAL A 3 8.84 -9.54 28.83
N ILE A 4 7.56 -9.39 29.18
CA ILE A 4 6.45 -9.52 28.21
C ILE A 4 6.52 -8.41 27.16
N PHE A 5 6.83 -7.18 27.56
CA PHE A 5 6.99 -6.05 26.64
C PHE A 5 8.20 -6.22 25.70
N PHE A 6 9.32 -6.73 26.22
CA PHE A 6 10.49 -7.05 25.41
C PHE A 6 10.22 -8.21 24.44
N LEU A 7 9.49 -9.23 24.90
CA LEU A 7 9.12 -10.36 24.05
C LEU A 7 8.14 -9.92 22.94
N SER A 8 7.12 -9.11 23.25
CA SER A 8 6.20 -8.61 22.22
C SER A 8 6.89 -7.75 21.18
N ALA A 9 7.80 -6.87 21.59
CA ALA A 9 8.55 -6.02 20.66
C ALA A 9 9.46 -6.85 19.72
N LEU A 10 10.03 -7.96 20.22
CA LEU A 10 10.85 -8.87 19.42
C LEU A 10 10.04 -9.67 18.39
N LEU A 11 8.78 -10.01 18.69
CA LEU A 11 7.92 -10.71 17.71
C LEU A 11 7.50 -9.81 16.54
N LEU A 12 7.36 -8.49 16.74
CA LEU A 12 6.95 -7.57 15.67
C LEU A 12 8.01 -7.39 14.59
N THR A 13 9.31 -7.43 14.94
CA THR A 13 10.39 -7.23 13.97
C THR A 13 10.56 -8.40 13.00
N LEU A 14 10.06 -9.59 13.36
CA LEU A 14 10.07 -10.80 12.55
C LEU A 14 8.94 -10.83 11.51
N ALA A 15 7.97 -9.90 11.55
CA ALA A 15 6.80 -9.92 10.67
C ALA A 15 7.03 -9.35 9.26
N ASN A 16 8.28 -9.02 8.89
CA ASN A 16 8.61 -8.52 7.57
C ASN A 16 8.67 -9.67 6.56
N THR A 17 7.59 -9.83 5.77
CA THR A 17 7.51 -10.86 4.73
C THR A 17 7.52 -10.23 3.34
N THR A 18 8.21 -10.87 2.40
CA THR A 18 8.21 -10.48 0.98
C THR A 18 7.21 -11.35 0.23
N HIS A 19 6.24 -10.73 -0.43
CA HIS A 19 5.30 -11.43 -1.29
C HIS A 19 5.79 -11.42 -2.74
N ILE A 20 6.01 -12.61 -3.31
CA ILE A 20 6.37 -12.80 -4.71
C ILE A 20 5.17 -13.40 -5.44
N GLY A 21 4.78 -12.79 -6.56
CA GLY A 21 3.65 -13.25 -7.35
C GLY A 21 3.51 -12.47 -8.66
N LYS A 22 2.62 -12.96 -9.53
CA LYS A 22 2.26 -12.27 -10.77
C LYS A 22 1.23 -11.19 -10.46
N VAL A 23 1.44 -9.97 -10.92
CA VAL A 23 0.39 -8.94 -10.84
C VAL A 23 -0.72 -9.31 -11.82
N VAL A 24 -1.93 -9.49 -11.29
CA VAL A 24 -3.13 -9.89 -12.06
C VAL A 24 -4.20 -8.80 -12.09
N GLY A 25 -4.07 -7.77 -11.27
CA GLY A 25 -4.97 -6.63 -11.28
C GLY A 25 -4.37 -5.40 -10.60
N ILE A 26 -4.80 -4.22 -11.03
CA ILE A 26 -4.51 -2.93 -10.43
C ILE A 26 -5.86 -2.27 -10.17
N SER A 27 -6.15 -1.89 -8.93
CA SER A 27 -7.47 -1.36 -8.51
C SER A 27 -7.49 0.16 -8.49
N ASP A 28 -6.51 0.77 -7.83
CA ASP A 28 -6.30 2.21 -7.71
C ASP A 28 -4.78 2.45 -7.90
N GLY A 29 -4.31 3.70 -7.98
CA GLY A 29 -2.88 3.98 -8.20
C GLY A 29 -1.94 3.50 -7.08
N ASP A 30 -2.47 3.14 -5.92
CA ASP A 30 -1.74 2.60 -4.76
C ASP A 30 -2.05 1.12 -4.45
N THR A 31 -3.01 0.51 -5.15
CA THR A 31 -3.57 -0.79 -4.77
C THR A 31 -3.49 -1.79 -5.92
N LEU A 32 -2.79 -2.90 -5.70
CA LEU A 32 -2.59 -3.97 -6.68
C LEU A 32 -2.98 -5.34 -6.13
N THR A 33 -3.24 -6.29 -7.03
CA THR A 33 -3.58 -7.68 -6.71
C THR A 33 -2.52 -8.62 -7.29
N LEU A 34 -1.87 -9.38 -6.40
CA LEU A 34 -0.87 -10.40 -6.72
C LEU A 34 -1.51 -11.78 -6.73
N LEU A 35 -1.22 -12.57 -7.74
CA LEU A 35 -1.43 -14.01 -7.76
C LEU A 35 -0.13 -14.70 -7.34
N THR A 36 -0.13 -15.32 -6.17
CA THR A 36 1.03 -16.06 -5.66
C THR A 36 1.19 -17.39 -6.40
N SER A 37 2.34 -18.05 -6.23
CA SER A 37 2.57 -19.39 -6.77
C SER A 37 1.58 -20.43 -6.24
N ALA A 38 1.00 -20.21 -5.05
CA ALA A 38 -0.06 -21.03 -4.47
C ALA A 38 -1.44 -20.77 -5.09
N LYS A 39 -1.52 -19.91 -6.12
CA LYS A 39 -2.76 -19.42 -6.74
C LYS A 39 -3.67 -18.65 -5.77
N GLU A 40 -3.09 -18.10 -4.71
CA GLU A 40 -3.80 -17.21 -3.81
C GLU A 40 -3.73 -15.77 -4.32
N GLN A 41 -4.82 -15.03 -4.14
CA GLN A 41 -4.89 -13.61 -4.50
C GLN A 41 -4.65 -12.76 -3.27
N VAL A 42 -3.58 -11.97 -3.28
CA VAL A 42 -3.21 -11.05 -2.21
C VAL A 42 -3.41 -9.62 -2.72
N LYS A 43 -4.26 -8.87 -2.03
CA LYS A 43 -4.41 -7.43 -2.28
C LYS A 43 -3.38 -6.66 -1.47
N VAL A 44 -2.53 -5.91 -2.17
CA VAL A 44 -1.45 -5.11 -1.57
C VAL A 44 -1.77 -3.65 -1.78
N ARG A 45 -1.76 -2.89 -0.69
CA ARG A 45 -1.83 -1.44 -0.71
C ARG A 45 -0.47 -0.88 -0.33
N LEU A 46 0.09 -0.04 -1.18
CA LEU A 46 1.39 0.57 -0.96
C LEU A 46 1.28 1.58 0.18
N ALA A 47 2.02 1.35 1.27
CA ALA A 47 2.11 2.32 2.35
C ALA A 47 2.75 3.62 1.81
N GLU A 48 2.33 4.76 2.36
CA GLU A 48 2.86 6.10 2.04
C GLU A 48 2.57 6.64 0.62
N ILE A 49 1.97 5.84 -0.26
CA ILE A 49 1.45 6.33 -1.54
C ILE A 49 -0.04 6.58 -1.38
N ASP A 50 -0.42 7.85 -1.24
CA ASP A 50 -1.82 8.27 -1.33
C ASP A 50 -2.11 8.70 -2.75
N THR A 51 -2.82 7.85 -3.50
CA THR A 51 -3.21 8.21 -4.87
C THR A 51 -4.50 9.02 -4.82
N THR A 52 -4.49 10.19 -5.45
CA THR A 52 -5.72 10.89 -5.78
C THR A 52 -6.60 10.00 -6.66
N ARG A 53 -7.74 9.56 -6.12
CA ARG A 53 -8.76 8.80 -6.85
C ARG A 53 -9.15 9.54 -8.14
N GLU A 54 -9.38 8.79 -9.22
CA GLU A 54 -9.90 9.36 -10.48
C GLU A 54 -11.12 10.25 -10.19
N GLY A 55 -10.95 11.56 -10.39
CA GLY A 55 -11.90 12.59 -9.98
C GLY A 55 -11.26 13.81 -9.32
N ALA A 56 -10.05 13.70 -8.77
CA ALA A 56 -9.29 14.87 -8.37
C ALA A 56 -8.76 15.58 -9.64
N THR A 57 -9.52 16.59 -10.07
CA THR A 57 -9.07 17.57 -11.07
C THR A 57 -7.61 17.95 -10.82
N LEU A 58 -6.76 17.68 -11.81
CA LEU A 58 -5.42 18.25 -11.84
C LEU A 58 -5.58 19.77 -11.73
N ARG A 59 -4.99 20.37 -10.69
CA ARG A 59 -4.81 21.82 -10.64
C ARG A 59 -4.05 22.20 -11.91
N GLN A 60 -4.77 22.77 -12.87
CA GLN A 60 -4.19 23.30 -14.08
C GLN A 60 -3.20 24.41 -13.67
N PRO A 61 -1.92 24.30 -14.03
CA PRO A 61 -0.98 25.39 -13.81
C PRO A 61 -1.42 26.54 -14.72
N GLY A 62 -2.14 27.52 -14.16
CA GLY A 62 -2.69 28.65 -14.91
C GLY A 62 -3.92 29.35 -14.31
N LYS A 63 -4.56 28.81 -13.27
CA LYS A 63 -5.73 29.46 -12.64
C LYS A 63 -5.41 30.19 -11.32
N ALA A 64 -4.23 30.81 -11.23
CA ALA A 64 -3.96 31.83 -10.23
C ALA A 64 -4.32 33.19 -10.84
N GLY A 65 -5.41 33.79 -10.37
CA GLY A 65 -5.76 35.17 -10.68
C GLY A 65 -7.00 35.34 -11.57
N SER A 66 -8.17 35.32 -10.96
CA SER A 66 -9.24 36.26 -11.31
C SER A 66 -10.22 36.31 -10.15
N LEU A 67 -10.48 37.55 -9.71
CA LEU A 67 -11.27 38.02 -8.57
C LEU A 67 -10.50 38.16 -7.25
#